data_AF-A0A963TSS8-F1
#
_entry.id   AF-A0A963TSS8-F1
#
_cell.length_a   1.000
_cell.length_b   1.000
_cell.length_c   1.000
_cell.angle_alpha   90.00
_cell.angle_beta   90.00
_cell.angle_gamma   90.00
#
_symmetry.space_group_name_H-M   'P 1'
#
loop_
_entity.id
_entity.type
_entity.pdbx_description
1 polymer ?
#
loop_
_entity_poly.entity_id
_entity_poly.type
_entity_poly.pdbx_seq_one_letter_code
_entity_poly.pdbx_strand_id
1 'polypeptide(L)'
;MTEAGEHMPEREALAAEYVLGTLPLAERLAAEALIDSDAAFAALVEAWRDRLGPLNAAYVEVAPPPGLLDRIEARLFPQAPRKRRFLTFRGALGGLAVAALAAIVVSVTLMRPAPITATLTGAGQPLMMAASYDTRAHELTVRRTEGPAAEAGKDYELWIIPAGQAPISIGVVRDAALSIPLQELPEGATLAITLETLGGSPTGAPQGPLLVAAVIGDS
;
A
#
# COMPACT_ATOMS: atom_id res chain seq x y z
N MET A 1 -16.69 -42.51 37.04
CA MET A 1 -17.37 -41.86 35.90
C MET A 1 -16.82 -40.46 35.87
N THR A 2 -15.79 -40.22 35.06
CA THR A 2 -15.02 -38.98 35.07
C THR A 2 -15.53 -38.11 33.93
N GLU A 3 -16.25 -37.03 34.26
CA GLU A 3 -16.57 -35.97 33.31
C GLU A 3 -15.26 -35.31 32.88
N ALA A 4 -14.78 -35.66 31.69
CA ALA A 4 -13.80 -34.85 30.99
C ALA A 4 -14.56 -33.65 30.41
N GLY A 5 -14.58 -32.52 31.12
CA GLY A 5 -14.98 -31.26 30.51
C GLY A 5 -14.07 -31.02 29.31
N GLU A 6 -14.64 -30.97 28.10
CA GLU A 6 -13.90 -30.65 26.88
C GLU A 6 -13.24 -29.29 27.06
N HIS A 7 -11.92 -29.28 27.29
CA HIS A 7 -11.13 -28.06 27.22
C HIS A 7 -11.09 -27.61 25.76
N MET A 8 -11.71 -26.46 25.49
CA MET A 8 -11.58 -25.80 24.21
C MET A 8 -10.09 -25.65 23.87
N PRO A 9 -9.66 -26.00 22.65
CA PRO A 9 -8.28 -25.79 22.23
C PRO A 9 -7.87 -24.33 22.47
N GLU A 10 -6.67 -24.10 23.02
CA GLU A 10 -6.21 -22.75 23.42
C GLU A 10 -6.33 -21.72 22.29
N ARG A 11 -6.10 -22.15 21.03
CA ARG A 11 -6.25 -21.29 19.85
C ARG A 11 -7.69 -20.90 19.57
N GLU A 12 -8.65 -21.79 19.82
CA GLU A 12 -10.08 -21.49 19.66
C GLU A 12 -10.56 -20.58 20.79
N ALA A 13 -10.08 -20.79 22.01
CA ALA A 13 -10.35 -19.91 23.15
C ALA A 13 -9.82 -18.49 22.90
N LEU A 14 -8.58 -18.36 22.42
CA LEU A 14 -7.98 -17.07 22.06
C LEU A 14 -8.79 -16.34 20.98
N ALA A 15 -9.26 -17.06 19.95
CA ALA A 15 -10.11 -16.47 18.91
C ALA A 15 -11.46 -15.98 19.48
N ALA A 16 -12.09 -16.75 20.37
CA ALA A 16 -13.33 -16.38 21.03
C ALA A 16 -13.15 -15.13 21.91
N GLU A 17 -12.11 -15.08 22.73
CA GLU A 17 -11.78 -13.94 23.61
C GLU A 17 -11.43 -12.68 22.81
N TYR A 18 -10.75 -12.84 21.66
CA TYR A 18 -10.48 -11.75 20.75
C TYR A 18 -11.78 -11.13 20.20
N VAL A 19 -12.72 -11.96 19.74
CA VAL A 19 -14.03 -11.53 19.21
C VAL A 19 -14.90 -10.91 20.29
N LEU A 20 -14.92 -11.48 21.50
CA LEU A 20 -15.64 -10.93 22.65
C LEU A 20 -15.01 -9.64 23.20
N GLY A 21 -13.77 -9.34 22.80
CA GLY A 21 -13.05 -8.14 23.24
C GLY A 21 -12.59 -8.21 24.69
N THR A 22 -12.40 -9.41 25.24
CA THR A 22 -12.00 -9.62 26.64
C THR A 22 -10.47 -9.68 26.83
N LEU A 23 -9.71 -9.78 25.75
CA LEU A 23 -8.24 -9.82 25.79
C LEU A 23 -7.64 -8.49 26.27
N PRO A 24 -6.60 -8.53 27.13
CA PRO A 24 -5.73 -7.38 27.39
C PRO A 24 -5.10 -6.85 26.09
N LEU A 25 -4.74 -5.56 26.08
CA LEU A 25 -4.24 -4.90 24.86
C LEU A 25 -3.05 -5.62 24.22
N ALA A 26 -2.09 -6.11 25.01
CA ALA A 26 -0.91 -6.79 24.50
C ALA A 26 -1.26 -8.11 23.78
N GLU A 27 -2.16 -8.90 24.36
CA GLU A 27 -2.63 -10.18 23.79
C GLU A 27 -3.51 -9.95 22.57
N ARG A 28 -4.32 -8.89 22.60
CA ARG A 28 -5.11 -8.47 21.44
C ARG A 28 -4.22 -8.14 20.24
N LEU A 29 -3.15 -7.37 20.43
CA LEU A 29 -2.19 -7.05 19.35
C LEU A 29 -1.49 -8.31 18.82
N ALA A 30 -1.18 -9.27 19.69
CA ALA A 30 -0.62 -10.55 19.27
C ALA A 30 -1.62 -11.38 18.45
N ALA A 31 -2.90 -11.40 18.85
CA ALA A 31 -3.97 -12.02 18.07
C ALA A 31 -4.18 -11.34 16.72
N GLU A 32 -4.09 -10.01 16.64
CA GLU A 32 -4.17 -9.25 15.38
C GLU A 32 -3.02 -9.63 14.42
N ALA A 33 -1.78 -9.69 14.92
CA ALA A 33 -0.64 -10.15 14.11
C ALA A 33 -0.79 -11.62 13.63
N LEU A 34 -1.43 -12.47 14.44
CA LEU A 34 -1.75 -13.85 14.07
C LEU A 34 -2.84 -13.91 12.99
N ILE A 35 -3.87 -13.06 13.07
CA ILE A 35 -4.90 -12.97 12.02
C ILE A 35 -4.28 -12.60 10.68
N ASP A 36 -3.31 -11.69 10.65
CA ASP A 36 -2.64 -11.25 9.43
C ASP A 36 -1.70 -12.31 8.83
N SER A 37 -1.12 -13.18 9.67
CA SER A 37 -0.08 -14.13 9.26
C SER A 37 -0.53 -15.58 9.15
N ASP A 38 -1.66 -15.97 9.75
CA ASP A 38 -2.15 -17.34 9.82
C ASP A 38 -3.63 -17.41 9.38
N ALA A 39 -3.84 -17.89 8.16
CA ALA A 39 -5.18 -18.02 7.56
C ALA A 39 -6.10 -18.98 8.34
N ALA A 40 -5.56 -19.99 9.03
CA ALA A 40 -6.36 -20.91 9.81
C ALA A 40 -6.86 -20.26 11.11
N PHE A 41 -6.03 -19.43 11.73
CA PHE A 41 -6.46 -18.61 12.88
C PHE A 41 -7.49 -17.56 12.47
N ALA A 42 -7.28 -16.87 11.34
CA ALA A 42 -8.26 -15.93 10.79
C ALA A 42 -9.62 -16.58 10.56
N ALA A 43 -9.65 -17.81 10.02
CA ALA A 43 -10.89 -18.56 9.83
C ALA A 43 -11.62 -18.89 11.15
N LEU A 44 -10.87 -19.19 12.24
CA LEU A 44 -11.47 -19.39 13.57
C LEU A 44 -12.09 -18.09 14.09
N VAL A 45 -11.42 -16.95 13.91
CA VAL A 45 -11.93 -15.64 14.31
C VAL A 45 -13.22 -15.29 13.57
N GLU A 46 -13.28 -15.53 12.26
CA GLU A 46 -14.50 -15.32 11.47
C GLU A 46 -15.62 -16.26 11.90
N ALA A 47 -15.34 -17.54 12.15
CA ALA A 47 -16.34 -18.48 12.67
C ALA A 47 -16.95 -18.02 14.01
N TRP A 48 -16.14 -17.44 14.90
CA TRP A 48 -16.63 -16.85 16.14
C TRP A 48 -17.41 -15.57 15.93
N ARG A 49 -17.01 -14.70 15.00
CA ARG A 49 -17.78 -13.51 14.61
C ARG A 49 -19.17 -13.89 14.09
N ASP A 50 -19.24 -14.87 13.20
CA ASP A 50 -20.50 -15.37 12.64
C ASP A 50 -21.39 -15.98 13.71
N ARG A 51 -20.80 -16.73 14.65
CA ARG A 51 -21.53 -17.35 15.77
C ARG A 51 -22.11 -16.33 16.74
N LEU A 52 -21.39 -15.25 17.02
CA LEU A 52 -21.76 -14.26 18.04
C LEU A 52 -22.52 -13.06 17.45
N GLY A 53 -22.36 -12.76 16.16
CA GLY A 53 -23.00 -11.64 15.47
C GLY A 53 -24.52 -11.57 15.65
N PRO A 54 -25.28 -12.68 15.57
CA PRO A 54 -26.72 -12.68 15.81
C PRO A 54 -27.15 -12.18 17.19
N LEU A 55 -26.28 -12.27 18.22
CA LEU A 55 -26.59 -11.74 19.56
C LEU A 55 -26.77 -10.21 19.54
N ASN A 56 -26.17 -9.52 18.57
CA ASN A 56 -26.34 -8.08 18.42
C ASN A 56 -27.78 -7.69 18.02
N ALA A 57 -28.54 -8.59 17.39
CA ALA A 57 -29.92 -8.33 16.96
C ALA A 57 -30.91 -8.18 18.14
N ALA A 58 -30.52 -8.59 19.35
CA ALA A 58 -31.34 -8.43 20.55
C ALA A 58 -31.30 -6.99 21.11
N TYR A 59 -30.39 -6.14 20.63
CA TYR A 59 -30.25 -4.76 21.09
C TYR A 59 -31.04 -3.79 20.20
N VAL A 60 -31.70 -2.83 20.84
CA VAL A 60 -32.39 -1.74 20.14
C VAL A 60 -31.35 -0.75 19.64
N GLU A 61 -31.48 -0.33 18.37
CA GLU A 61 -30.63 0.71 17.79
C GLU A 61 -30.85 2.05 18.52
N VAL A 62 -29.77 2.66 18.99
CA VAL A 62 -29.79 3.97 19.63
C VAL A 62 -29.09 4.96 18.71
N ALA A 63 -29.82 6.02 18.32
CA ALA A 63 -29.26 7.06 17.47
C ALA A 63 -28.05 7.73 18.16
N PRO A 64 -26.89 7.86 17.48
CA PRO A 64 -25.74 8.55 18.04
C PRO A 64 -26.01 10.05 18.21
N PRO A 65 -25.31 10.74 19.12
CA PRO A 65 -25.40 12.20 19.24
C PRO A 65 -25.12 12.91 17.91
N PRO A 66 -25.83 14.02 17.61
CA PRO A 66 -25.62 14.76 16.38
C PRO A 66 -24.16 15.25 16.27
N GLY A 67 -23.58 15.18 15.07
CA GLY A 67 -22.20 15.57 14.81
C GLY A 67 -21.13 14.65 15.43
N LEU A 68 -21.49 13.45 15.91
CA LEU A 68 -20.48 12.46 16.35
C LEU A 68 -19.58 12.02 15.18
N LEU A 69 -20.16 11.75 14.01
CA LEU A 69 -19.40 11.33 12.83
C LEU A 69 -18.42 12.43 12.40
N ASP A 70 -18.88 13.68 12.28
CA ASP A 70 -18.02 14.83 11.93
C ASP A 70 -16.82 14.98 12.89
N ARG A 71 -17.02 14.74 14.19
CA ARG A 71 -15.95 14.78 15.19
C ARG A 71 -14.96 13.63 15.05
N ILE A 72 -15.44 12.44 14.72
CA ILE A 72 -14.59 11.28 14.45
C ILE A 72 -13.76 11.54 13.20
N GLU A 73 -14.39 12.01 12.12
CA GLU A 73 -13.72 12.35 10.87
C GLU A 73 -12.67 13.44 11.06
N ALA A 74 -12.99 14.52 11.78
CA ALA A 74 -12.03 15.58 12.07
C ALA A 74 -10.81 15.11 12.89
N ARG A 75 -10.98 14.08 13.73
CA ARG A 75 -9.91 13.49 14.54
C ARG A 75 -9.04 12.50 13.76
N LEU A 76 -9.67 11.67 12.93
CA LEU A 76 -8.98 10.65 12.14
C LEU A 76 -8.33 11.23 10.89
N PHE A 77 -8.96 12.24 10.29
CA PHE A 77 -8.53 12.90 9.07
C PHE A 77 -8.37 14.41 9.29
N PRO A 78 -7.44 14.83 10.18
CA PRO A 78 -7.23 16.24 10.46
C PRO A 78 -6.82 16.94 9.15
N GLN A 79 -7.72 17.75 8.61
CA GLN A 79 -7.43 18.59 7.47
C GLN A 79 -6.35 19.59 7.88
N ALA A 80 -5.23 19.62 7.16
CA ALA A 80 -4.19 20.59 7.40
C ALA A 80 -4.81 22.00 7.40
N PRO A 81 -4.49 22.87 8.36
CA PRO A 81 -5.06 24.20 8.39
C PRO A 81 -4.77 24.87 7.05
N ARG A 82 -5.83 25.19 6.28
CA ARG A 82 -5.70 26.02 5.09
C ARG A 82 -5.05 27.31 5.55
N LYS A 83 -3.76 27.49 5.24
CA LYS A 83 -3.03 28.73 5.50
C LYS A 83 -3.76 29.83 4.74
N ARG A 84 -4.69 30.52 5.42
CA ARG A 84 -5.18 31.82 4.96
C ARG A 84 -3.93 32.68 4.87
N ARG A 85 -3.50 32.94 3.64
CA ARG A 85 -2.33 33.76 3.32
C ARG A 85 -2.66 35.21 3.67
N PHE A 86 -2.75 35.51 4.96
CA PHE A 86 -2.57 36.85 5.45
C PHE A 86 -1.06 37.06 5.52
N LEU A 87 -0.60 37.87 4.58
CA LEU A 87 0.74 38.42 4.57
C LEU A 87 0.90 39.26 5.84
N THR A 88 1.40 38.67 6.92
CA THR A 88 2.07 39.43 7.97
C THR A 88 3.35 38.74 8.39
N PHE A 89 4.40 39.54 8.30
CA PHE A 89 5.78 39.30 8.65
C PHE A 89 5.91 39.03 10.16
N ARG A 90 6.90 38.21 10.55
CA ARG A 90 7.46 37.97 11.90
C ARG A 90 6.89 36.82 12.72
N GLY A 91 7.79 35.93 13.16
CA GLY A 91 7.59 35.07 14.33
C GLY A 91 8.27 33.71 14.23
N ALA A 92 9.60 33.67 14.41
CA ALA A 92 10.37 32.44 14.60
C ALA A 92 10.40 32.05 16.10
N LEU A 93 10.68 30.75 16.34
CA LEU A 93 11.00 30.05 17.61
C LEU A 93 9.83 29.53 18.47
N GLY A 94 9.80 28.20 18.62
CA GLY A 94 9.14 27.50 19.72
C GLY A 94 8.86 26.02 19.42
N GLY A 95 9.75 25.10 19.84
CA GLY A 95 9.42 23.66 19.80
C GLY A 95 10.57 22.64 19.80
N LEU A 96 11.77 22.96 20.28
CA LEU A 96 12.82 21.96 20.56
C LEU A 96 12.51 21.30 21.92
N ALA A 97 12.02 20.04 21.96
CA ALA A 97 12.31 19.07 23.04
C ALA A 97 11.57 17.71 22.97
N VAL A 98 10.46 17.55 22.24
CA VAL A 98 9.76 16.22 22.09
C VAL A 98 10.13 15.53 20.76
N ALA A 99 10.94 16.19 19.94
CA ALA A 99 11.22 15.80 18.56
C ALA A 99 12.06 14.52 18.42
N ALA A 100 12.86 14.07 19.40
CA ALA A 100 13.92 13.09 19.10
C ALA A 100 13.43 11.64 18.84
N LEU A 101 12.43 11.12 19.57
CA LEU A 101 11.94 9.74 19.36
C LEU A 101 10.80 9.65 18.34
N ALA A 102 9.89 10.64 18.34
CA ALA A 102 8.88 10.77 17.30
C ALA A 102 9.54 11.05 15.94
N ALA A 103 10.64 11.82 15.88
CA ALA A 103 11.37 12.00 14.62
C ALA A 103 12.04 10.73 14.12
N ILE A 104 12.31 9.69 14.91
CA ILE A 104 12.89 8.43 14.38
C ILE A 104 11.78 7.56 13.77
N VAL A 105 10.63 7.39 14.42
CA VAL A 105 9.51 6.59 13.84
C VAL A 105 8.82 7.33 12.70
N VAL A 106 8.66 8.65 12.81
CA VAL A 106 8.19 9.53 11.73
C VAL A 106 9.27 9.63 10.64
N SER A 107 10.57 9.68 10.95
CA SER A 107 11.64 9.53 9.94
C SER A 107 11.90 8.09 9.52
N VAL A 108 11.11 7.08 9.88
CA VAL A 108 11.18 5.78 9.20
C VAL A 108 9.92 5.58 8.33
N THR A 109 8.84 6.33 8.60
CA THR A 109 7.56 6.28 7.86
C THR A 109 7.38 7.39 6.82
N LEU A 110 7.73 8.66 7.10
CA LEU A 110 7.90 9.73 6.07
C LEU A 110 9.15 9.53 5.21
N MET A 111 9.92 8.54 5.60
CA MET A 111 11.12 8.14 4.92
C MET A 111 10.87 6.98 3.96
N ARG A 112 9.62 6.56 3.76
CA ARG A 112 9.30 5.91 2.50
C ARG A 112 9.40 6.96 1.41
N PRO A 113 10.14 6.72 0.31
CA PRO A 113 9.96 7.54 -0.88
C PRO A 113 8.47 7.74 -1.17
N ALA A 114 8.09 8.92 -1.63
CA ALA A 114 6.79 9.07 -2.25
C ALA A 114 6.71 8.04 -3.39
N PRO A 115 5.80 7.05 -3.36
CA PRO A 115 5.65 6.14 -4.48
C PRO A 115 5.19 6.97 -5.68
N ILE A 116 6.04 7.08 -6.71
CA ILE A 116 5.68 7.69 -8.00
C ILE A 116 4.67 6.77 -8.68
N THR A 117 3.42 6.86 -8.25
CA THR A 117 2.35 5.99 -8.70
C THR A 117 1.88 6.44 -10.07
N ALA A 118 2.51 5.91 -11.12
CA ALA A 118 2.11 6.12 -12.50
C ALA A 118 1.02 5.10 -12.90
N THR A 119 -0.24 5.36 -12.59
CA THR A 119 -1.39 4.55 -13.07
C THR A 119 -1.80 4.98 -14.47
N LEU A 120 -1.64 4.11 -15.46
CA LEU A 120 -2.03 4.40 -16.85
C LEU A 120 -2.66 3.20 -17.53
N THR A 121 -3.61 3.46 -18.42
CA THR A 121 -4.45 2.50 -19.13
C THR A 121 -4.03 2.34 -20.59
N GLY A 122 -3.74 1.09 -21.01
CA GLY A 122 -3.55 0.71 -22.41
C GLY A 122 -4.87 0.46 -23.16
N ALA A 123 -4.89 0.70 -24.47
CA ALA A 123 -6.09 0.56 -25.31
C ALA A 123 -6.48 -0.91 -25.53
N GLY A 124 -7.70 -1.28 -25.15
CA GLY A 124 -8.37 -2.55 -25.50
C GLY A 124 -8.65 -3.50 -24.32
N GLN A 125 -7.86 -3.43 -23.26
CA GLN A 125 -8.06 -4.03 -21.93
C GLN A 125 -7.25 -3.19 -20.93
N PRO A 126 -7.74 -2.87 -19.72
CA PRO A 126 -7.00 -2.02 -18.79
C PRO A 126 -5.76 -2.77 -18.27
N LEU A 127 -4.59 -2.50 -18.85
CA LEU A 127 -3.31 -2.82 -18.25
C LEU A 127 -2.90 -1.64 -17.36
N MET A 128 -2.72 -1.88 -16.06
CA MET A 128 -2.22 -0.89 -15.11
C MET A 128 -0.91 -1.35 -14.49
N MET A 129 0.04 -0.43 -14.43
CA MET A 129 1.32 -0.60 -13.75
C MET A 129 1.41 0.37 -12.59
N ALA A 130 2.09 -0.03 -11.52
CA ALA A 130 2.53 0.87 -10.47
C ALA A 130 4.05 0.89 -10.47
N ALA A 131 4.61 2.09 -10.55
CA ALA A 131 6.02 2.35 -10.31
C ALA A 131 6.18 2.96 -8.91
N SER A 132 7.33 2.77 -8.28
CA SER A 132 7.70 3.49 -7.07
C SER A 132 9.21 3.54 -7.00
N TYR A 133 9.77 4.74 -6.81
CA TYR A 133 11.21 4.93 -6.72
C TYR A 133 11.63 5.28 -5.30
N ASP A 134 12.43 4.43 -4.68
CA ASP A 134 13.05 4.67 -3.39
C ASP A 134 14.31 5.51 -3.48
N THR A 135 14.20 6.78 -3.09
CA THR A 135 15.31 7.73 -3.11
C THR A 135 16.39 7.42 -2.08
N ARG A 136 16.13 6.58 -1.07
CA ARG A 136 17.15 6.16 -0.11
C ARG A 136 17.74 4.80 -0.42
N ALA A 137 16.92 3.86 -0.87
CA ALA A 137 17.42 2.57 -1.34
C ALA A 137 18.00 2.65 -2.76
N HIS A 138 17.78 3.77 -3.46
CA HIS A 138 18.12 3.94 -4.88
C HIS A 138 17.52 2.79 -5.71
N GLU A 139 16.24 2.53 -5.53
CA GLU A 139 15.57 1.35 -6.09
C GLU A 139 14.24 1.73 -6.75
N LEU A 140 14.11 1.44 -8.04
CA LEU A 140 12.86 1.54 -8.77
C LEU A 140 12.15 0.18 -8.75
N THR A 141 10.96 0.14 -8.19
CA THR A 141 10.08 -1.03 -8.23
C THR A 141 8.94 -0.79 -9.21
N VAL A 142 8.69 -1.71 -10.13
CA VAL A 142 7.57 -1.68 -11.07
C VAL A 142 6.80 -3.00 -11.00
N ARG A 143 5.47 -2.93 -10.90
CA ARG A 143 4.62 -4.12 -10.90
C ARG A 143 3.33 -3.89 -11.68
N ARG A 144 2.79 -4.97 -12.24
CA ARG A 144 1.42 -5.01 -12.78
C ARG A 144 0.41 -5.00 -11.64
N THR A 145 -0.52 -4.06 -11.65
CA THR A 145 -1.60 -3.96 -10.65
C THR A 145 -2.94 -4.41 -11.19
N GLU A 146 -3.18 -4.24 -12.50
CA GLU A 146 -4.40 -4.68 -13.18
C GLU A 146 -4.07 -5.07 -14.63
N GLY A 147 -4.92 -5.90 -15.24
CA GLY A 147 -4.78 -6.35 -16.61
C GLY A 147 -4.15 -7.74 -16.77
N PRO A 148 -4.19 -8.28 -18.00
CA PRO A 148 -3.71 -9.63 -18.26
C PRO A 148 -2.18 -9.72 -18.10
N ALA A 149 -1.68 -10.94 -17.87
CA ALA A 149 -0.28 -11.23 -18.14
C ALA A 149 0.01 -11.05 -19.64
N ALA A 150 1.29 -10.89 -20.00
CA ALA A 150 1.69 -10.85 -21.39
C ALA A 150 1.25 -12.14 -22.12
N GLU A 151 0.90 -12.01 -23.41
CA GLU A 151 0.54 -13.14 -24.27
C GLU A 151 1.66 -14.20 -24.29
N ALA A 152 1.31 -15.46 -24.54
CA ALA A 152 2.29 -16.53 -24.64
C ALA A 152 3.39 -16.19 -25.67
N GLY A 153 4.66 -16.29 -25.24
CA GLY A 153 5.81 -15.94 -26.07
C GLY A 153 6.14 -14.44 -26.13
N LYS A 154 5.51 -13.63 -25.27
CA LYS A 154 5.76 -12.19 -25.13
C LYS A 154 6.02 -11.83 -23.68
N ASP A 155 6.66 -10.69 -23.47
CA ASP A 155 6.99 -10.14 -22.17
C ASP A 155 6.72 -8.62 -22.19
N TYR A 156 6.35 -8.03 -21.04
CA TYR A 156 6.30 -6.57 -20.93
C TYR A 156 7.71 -6.06 -20.67
N GLU A 157 8.15 -5.05 -21.40
CA GLU A 157 9.46 -4.43 -21.18
C GLU A 157 9.33 -2.99 -20.72
N LEU A 158 10.08 -2.64 -19.69
CA LEU A 158 10.15 -1.33 -19.09
C LEU A 158 11.32 -0.53 -19.66
N TRP A 159 11.00 0.70 -20.02
CA TRP A 159 11.92 1.66 -20.60
C TRP A 159 11.94 2.96 -19.80
N ILE A 160 13.09 3.60 -19.74
CA ILE A 160 13.21 5.01 -19.36
C ILE A 160 13.60 5.83 -20.59
N ILE A 161 12.90 6.95 -20.80
CA ILE A 161 13.10 7.84 -21.94
C ILE A 161 13.42 9.23 -21.39
N PRO A 162 14.70 9.59 -21.24
CA PRO A 162 15.08 10.95 -20.89
C PRO A 162 14.60 11.94 -21.96
N ALA A 163 14.34 13.18 -21.56
CA ALA A 163 13.84 14.21 -22.48
C ALA A 163 14.74 14.36 -23.72
N GLY A 164 14.18 14.11 -24.91
CA GLY A 164 14.90 14.22 -26.18
C GLY A 164 15.94 13.12 -26.45
N GLN A 165 16.00 12.07 -25.64
CA GLN A 165 16.92 10.94 -25.83
C GLN A 165 16.20 9.66 -26.28
N ALA A 166 16.97 8.68 -26.73
CA ALA A 166 16.46 7.37 -27.09
C ALA A 166 16.00 6.60 -25.83
N PRO A 167 14.99 5.72 -25.95
CA PRO A 167 14.59 4.81 -24.87
C PRO A 167 15.74 3.91 -24.43
N ILE A 168 15.85 3.70 -23.12
CA ILE A 168 16.81 2.80 -22.49
C ILE A 168 16.03 1.69 -21.80
N SER A 169 16.28 0.43 -22.18
CA SER A 169 15.68 -0.73 -21.51
C SER A 169 16.21 -0.83 -20.08
N ILE A 170 15.31 -0.99 -19.13
CA ILE A 170 15.64 -1.17 -17.71
C ILE A 170 15.13 -2.50 -17.14
N GLY A 171 14.39 -3.28 -17.93
CA GLY A 171 14.12 -4.69 -17.63
C GLY A 171 12.73 -5.18 -18.03
N VAL A 172 12.52 -6.48 -17.86
CA VAL A 172 11.27 -7.16 -18.20
C VAL A 172 10.37 -7.28 -16.97
N VAL A 173 9.10 -6.89 -17.09
CA VAL A 173 8.08 -6.96 -16.06
C VAL A 173 7.23 -8.22 -16.26
N ARG A 174 7.27 -9.13 -15.27
CA ARG A 174 6.49 -10.38 -15.27
C ARG A 174 5.42 -10.34 -14.17
N ASP A 175 5.09 -11.49 -13.58
CA ASP A 175 4.10 -11.58 -12.51
C ASP A 175 4.63 -11.06 -11.16
N ALA A 176 5.93 -11.21 -10.91
CA ALA A 176 6.59 -10.59 -9.77
C ALA A 176 6.93 -9.12 -10.08
N ALA A 177 7.06 -8.32 -9.02
CA ALA A 177 7.58 -6.96 -9.14
C ALA A 177 9.02 -6.98 -9.70
N LEU A 178 9.30 -6.08 -10.63
CA LEU A 178 10.63 -5.80 -11.14
C LEU A 178 11.27 -4.73 -10.25
N SER A 179 12.36 -5.09 -9.58
CA SER A 179 13.16 -4.19 -8.76
C SER A 179 14.50 -3.91 -9.42
N ILE A 180 14.81 -2.63 -9.65
CA ILE A 180 16.00 -2.18 -10.37
C ILE A 180 16.75 -1.17 -9.50
N PRO A 181 18.03 -1.39 -9.19
CA PRO A 181 18.85 -0.36 -8.56
C PRO A 181 19.08 0.77 -9.57
N LEU A 182 18.66 1.98 -9.21
CA LEU A 182 18.80 3.17 -10.03
C LEU A 182 19.23 4.33 -9.14
N GLN A 183 20.36 4.96 -9.46
CA GLN A 183 20.92 6.03 -8.62
C GLN A 183 20.02 7.28 -8.58
N GLU A 184 19.38 7.58 -9.71
CA GLU A 184 18.51 8.73 -9.87
C GLU A 184 17.45 8.42 -10.91
N LEU A 185 16.22 8.83 -10.62
CA LEU A 185 15.14 8.81 -11.59
C LEU A 185 14.96 10.24 -12.13
N PRO A 186 15.44 10.55 -13.35
CA PRO A 186 15.46 11.90 -13.87
C PRO A 186 14.05 12.50 -14.00
N GLU A 187 13.85 13.67 -13.39
CA GLU A 187 12.64 14.47 -13.52
C GLU A 187 12.37 14.81 -14.99
N GLY A 188 11.11 14.76 -15.40
CA GLY A 188 10.71 14.98 -16.79
C GLY A 188 11.04 13.83 -17.76
N ALA A 189 11.72 12.76 -17.31
CA ALA A 189 11.84 11.55 -18.12
C ALA A 189 10.51 10.80 -18.18
N THR A 190 10.33 9.98 -19.21
CA THR A 190 9.13 9.15 -19.39
C THR A 190 9.45 7.70 -19.08
N LEU A 191 8.68 7.06 -18.21
CA LEU A 191 8.65 5.60 -18.06
C LEU A 191 7.67 5.03 -19.07
N ALA A 192 8.08 4.01 -19.83
CA ALA A 192 7.24 3.38 -20.85
C ALA A 192 7.23 1.85 -20.73
N ILE A 193 6.11 1.22 -21.10
CA ILE A 193 5.99 -0.22 -21.24
C ILE A 193 5.62 -0.58 -22.68
N THR A 194 6.36 -1.51 -23.27
CA THR A 194 5.99 -2.14 -24.55
C THR A 194 5.72 -3.64 -24.38
N LEU A 195 4.96 -4.22 -25.32
CA LEU A 195 4.77 -5.67 -25.40
C LEU A 195 5.77 -6.27 -26.39
N GLU A 196 6.84 -6.85 -25.87
CA GLU A 196 7.97 -7.35 -26.67
C GLU A 196 7.93 -8.87 -26.82
N THR A 197 8.85 -9.40 -27.62
CA THR A 197 9.08 -10.85 -27.66
C THR A 197 9.52 -11.38 -26.29
N LEU A 198 9.36 -12.69 -26.07
CA LEU A 198 9.81 -13.35 -24.85
C LEU A 198 11.28 -12.97 -24.53
N GLY A 199 11.51 -12.47 -23.32
CA GLY A 199 12.83 -11.97 -22.90
C GLY A 199 13.10 -10.50 -23.20
N GLY A 200 12.14 -9.76 -23.79
CA GLY A 200 12.30 -8.35 -24.15
C GLY A 200 12.77 -8.15 -25.60
N SER A 201 13.20 -6.93 -25.90
CA SER A 201 13.65 -6.51 -27.22
C SER A 201 15.08 -6.98 -27.47
N PRO A 202 15.32 -7.77 -28.55
CA PRO A 202 16.67 -8.21 -28.90
C PRO A 202 17.60 -7.09 -29.41
N THR A 203 17.06 -5.92 -29.78
CA THR A 203 17.84 -4.81 -30.36
C THR A 203 18.21 -3.73 -29.36
N GLY A 204 17.63 -3.77 -28.14
CA GLY A 204 17.76 -2.68 -27.17
C GLY A 204 16.96 -1.43 -27.52
N ALA A 205 16.05 -1.50 -28.49
CA ALA A 205 15.09 -0.45 -28.82
C ALA A 205 13.66 -1.03 -28.86
N PRO A 206 12.61 -0.25 -28.55
CA PRO A 206 11.24 -0.76 -28.57
C PRO A 206 10.83 -1.26 -29.96
N GLN A 207 10.31 -2.49 -30.04
CA GLN A 207 9.80 -3.10 -31.28
C GLN A 207 8.30 -3.42 -31.19
N GLY A 208 7.81 -3.62 -29.97
CA GLY A 208 6.42 -3.89 -29.66
C GLY A 208 5.54 -2.64 -29.60
N PRO A 209 4.22 -2.82 -29.54
CA PRO A 209 3.30 -1.71 -29.31
C PRO A 209 3.57 -1.07 -27.94
N LEU A 210 3.51 0.26 -27.91
CA LEU A 210 3.52 1.05 -26.68
C LEU A 210 2.19 0.87 -25.95
N LEU A 211 2.26 0.41 -24.70
CA LEU A 211 1.08 0.13 -23.87
C LEU A 211 0.89 1.16 -22.77
N VAL A 212 1.99 1.64 -22.19
CA VAL A 212 2.00 2.58 -21.08
C VAL A 212 3.10 3.61 -21.30
N ALA A 213 2.85 4.89 -21.02
CA ALA A 213 3.86 5.95 -21.03
C ALA A 213 3.53 7.06 -20.03
N ALA A 214 4.36 7.26 -19.00
CA ALA A 214 4.14 8.20 -17.91
C ALA A 214 5.33 9.14 -17.72
N VAL A 215 5.09 10.44 -17.67
CA VAL A 215 6.14 11.42 -17.34
C VAL A 215 6.35 11.44 -15.83
N ILE A 216 7.61 11.40 -15.41
CA ILE A 216 8.02 11.57 -14.02
C ILE A 216 7.83 13.04 -13.66
N GLY A 217 6.85 13.32 -12.80
CA GLY A 217 6.53 14.67 -12.37
C GLY A 217 7.39 15.17 -11.22
N ASP A 218 7.41 16.48 -11.05
CA ASP A 218 8.04 17.18 -9.94
C ASP A 218 7.39 16.72 -8.61
N SER A 219 8.21 16.25 -7.67
CA SER A 219 7.76 15.82 -6.32
C SER A 219 8.16 16.80 -5.23
#